data_AF-L8WX40-F1
#
_entry.id   AF-L8WX40-F1
#
_cell.length_a   1.000
_cell.length_b   1.000
_cell.length_c   1.000
_cell.angle_alpha   90.00
_cell.angle_beta   90.00
_cell.angle_gamma   90.00
#
_symmetry.space_group_name_H-M   'P 1'
#
loop_
_entity.id
_entity.type
_entity.pdbx_description
1 polymer ?
#
loop_
_entity_poly.entity_id
_entity_poly.type
_entity_poly.pdbx_seq_one_letter_code
_entity_poly.pdbx_strand_id
1 'polypeptide(L)'
;MVASARQLAALAALLAVVPPSVLAVPQWGQCGGIGWSVSGGTTCDSPYVCTRINDYYYQCLTGSGSPTTAPTTGTGPTTTAAPPPASTGGLDGLIKAKGKKYFGTCADSALLNNAQNAAIIKAEFGQLTPENSAKWDSIEPSQGNFNWGGFDTLVNWAVQNGKIVRGHTFVWHSQLPSWVSNINNQNTLTTVIQNHVSTIGKRYAGKIYAWDVVNE
;
A
#
# COMPACT_ATOMS: atom_id res chain seq x y z
N MET A 1 -27.48 -69.29 28.87
CA MET A 1 -27.10 -67.94 29.37
C MET A 1 -25.58 -67.99 29.49
N VAL A 2 -24.72 -67.28 28.75
CA VAL A 2 -24.73 -65.88 28.26
C VAL A 2 -23.76 -65.76 27.05
N ALA A 3 -24.12 -64.86 26.12
CA ALA A 3 -23.33 -64.11 25.12
C ALA A 3 -22.52 -64.84 24.02
N SER A 4 -23.11 -64.76 22.81
CA SER A 4 -22.48 -64.87 21.49
C SER A 4 -21.59 -63.65 21.17
N ALA A 5 -20.42 -63.90 20.58
CA ALA A 5 -19.43 -62.89 20.20
C ALA A 5 -19.96 -61.99 19.07
N ARG A 6 -19.96 -60.67 19.31
CA ARG A 6 -20.36 -59.64 18.35
C ARG A 6 -19.21 -59.27 17.40
N GLN A 7 -19.63 -58.93 16.18
CA GLN A 7 -18.86 -58.53 15.01
C GLN A 7 -17.78 -57.45 15.24
N LEU A 8 -16.68 -57.57 14.48
CA LEU A 8 -15.84 -56.44 14.05
C LEU A 8 -15.80 -56.44 12.52
N ALA A 9 -16.64 -55.61 11.91
CA ALA A 9 -16.55 -55.26 10.50
C ALA A 9 -15.59 -54.04 10.37
N ALA A 10 -14.54 -54.18 9.58
CA ALA A 10 -13.63 -53.10 9.25
C ALA A 10 -14.28 -52.17 8.22
N LEU A 11 -14.51 -50.90 8.57
CA LEU A 11 -14.77 -49.83 7.60
C LEU A 11 -13.46 -49.07 7.35
N ALA A 12 -12.90 -49.23 6.15
CA ALA A 12 -11.87 -48.33 5.63
C ALA A 12 -12.57 -47.11 5.03
N ALA A 13 -12.39 -45.94 5.65
CA ALA A 13 -12.86 -44.67 5.09
C ALA A 13 -11.88 -44.21 4.00
N LEU A 14 -12.36 -44.13 2.76
CA LEU A 14 -11.63 -43.53 1.65
C LEU A 14 -11.68 -41.99 1.81
N LEU A 15 -10.60 -41.36 2.28
CA LEU A 15 -10.47 -39.90 2.22
C LEU A 15 -10.17 -39.51 0.76
N ALA A 16 -11.15 -38.90 0.08
CA ALA A 16 -10.89 -38.20 -1.16
C ALA A 16 -10.14 -36.89 -0.84
N VAL A 17 -8.87 -36.80 -1.23
CA VAL A 17 -8.11 -35.55 -1.21
C VAL A 17 -8.64 -34.68 -2.35
N VAL A 18 -9.48 -33.71 -2.05
CA VAL A 18 -9.89 -32.67 -3.00
C VAL A 18 -8.70 -31.69 -3.11
N PRO A 19 -8.06 -31.52 -4.27
CA PRO A 19 -7.04 -30.50 -4.42
C PRO A 19 -7.68 -29.12 -4.22
N PRO A 20 -6.99 -28.16 -3.57
CA PRO A 20 -7.50 -26.81 -3.45
C PRO A 20 -7.72 -26.23 -4.85
N SER A 21 -8.96 -25.84 -5.15
CA SER A 21 -9.28 -25.06 -6.33
C SER A 21 -8.57 -23.71 -6.22
N VAL A 22 -7.55 -23.50 -7.06
CA VAL A 22 -6.94 -22.18 -7.23
C VAL A 22 -8.02 -21.29 -7.85
N LEU A 23 -8.58 -20.37 -7.04
CA LEU A 23 -9.57 -19.42 -7.53
C LEU A 23 -8.94 -18.58 -8.65
N ALA A 24 -9.66 -18.46 -9.76
CA ALA A 24 -9.24 -17.62 -10.87
C ALA A 24 -9.28 -16.13 -10.48
N VAL A 25 -8.40 -15.34 -11.09
CA VAL A 25 -8.16 -13.93 -10.76
C VAL A 25 -9.17 -13.06 -11.53
N PRO A 26 -9.96 -12.20 -10.87
CA PRO A 26 -10.95 -11.36 -11.54
C PRO A 26 -10.28 -10.29 -12.41
N GLN A 27 -11.05 -9.63 -13.28
CA GLN A 27 -10.59 -8.46 -14.03
C GLN A 27 -9.92 -7.45 -13.09
N TRP A 28 -8.79 -6.89 -13.53
CA TRP A 28 -7.94 -5.95 -12.77
C TRP A 28 -7.14 -6.57 -11.61
N GLY A 29 -7.34 -7.85 -11.31
CA GLY A 29 -6.51 -8.58 -10.34
C GLY A 29 -5.11 -8.86 -10.86
N GLN A 30 -4.14 -8.94 -9.93
CA GLN A 30 -2.77 -9.33 -10.25
C GLN A 30 -2.72 -10.84 -10.49
N CYS A 31 -2.08 -11.24 -11.59
CA CYS A 31 -1.98 -12.63 -12.02
C CYS A 31 -0.53 -13.10 -12.21
N GLY A 32 0.44 -12.25 -11.87
CA GLY A 32 1.87 -12.54 -12.03
C GLY A 32 2.77 -11.35 -11.74
N GLY A 33 4.07 -11.59 -11.88
CA GLY A 33 5.14 -10.63 -11.60
C GLY A 33 6.22 -11.22 -10.68
N ILE A 34 7.41 -10.63 -10.69
CA ILE A 34 8.50 -11.01 -9.79
C ILE A 34 8.03 -10.86 -8.33
N GLY A 35 8.13 -11.96 -7.57
CA GLY A 35 7.69 -12.02 -6.17
C GLY A 35 6.21 -12.30 -5.96
N TRP A 36 5.41 -12.46 -7.03
CA TRP A 36 4.01 -12.89 -6.92
C TRP A 36 3.92 -14.36 -6.49
N SER A 37 3.17 -14.63 -5.42
CA SER A 37 2.92 -16.00 -4.97
C SER A 37 1.87 -16.66 -5.85
N VAL A 38 2.15 -17.89 -6.31
CA VAL A 38 1.20 -18.71 -7.07
C VAL A 38 -0.09 -19.01 -6.30
N SER A 39 -0.08 -18.87 -4.96
CA SER A 39 -1.27 -18.96 -4.12
C SER A 39 -2.26 -17.82 -4.33
N GLY A 40 -1.83 -16.71 -4.95
CA GLY A 40 -2.69 -15.58 -5.32
C GLY A 40 -3.47 -15.79 -6.63
N GLY A 41 -3.28 -16.92 -7.31
CA GLY A 41 -3.87 -17.21 -8.61
C GLY A 41 -3.01 -16.65 -9.75
N THR A 42 -2.81 -17.47 -10.78
CA THR A 42 -2.06 -17.09 -12.01
C THR A 42 -2.93 -17.14 -13.26
N THR A 43 -4.17 -17.60 -13.11
CA THR A 43 -5.12 -17.80 -14.20
C THR A 43 -6.25 -16.80 -14.01
N CYS A 44 -6.47 -15.96 -15.01
CA CYS A 44 -7.56 -14.98 -14.98
C CYS A 44 -8.92 -15.65 -15.22
N ASP A 45 -9.98 -15.07 -14.66
CA ASP A 45 -11.36 -15.39 -15.04
C ASP A 45 -11.55 -15.15 -16.54
N SER A 46 -12.31 -16.02 -17.20
CA SER A 46 -12.74 -15.77 -18.58
C SER A 46 -13.65 -14.52 -18.61
N PRO A 47 -13.46 -13.56 -19.54
CA PRO A 47 -12.66 -13.59 -20.77
C PRO A 47 -11.29 -12.88 -20.66
N TYR A 48 -10.76 -12.69 -19.45
CA TYR A 48 -9.57 -11.88 -19.21
C TYR A 48 -8.28 -12.66 -19.45
N VAL A 49 -7.24 -11.94 -19.84
CA VAL A 49 -5.91 -12.50 -20.13
C VAL A 49 -4.89 -11.86 -19.20
N CYS A 50 -4.01 -12.69 -18.62
CA CYS A 50 -2.94 -12.20 -17.77
C CYS A 50 -1.91 -11.44 -18.60
N THR A 51 -1.96 -10.11 -18.53
CA THR A 51 -1.18 -9.22 -19.37
C THR A 51 -0.04 -8.63 -18.56
N ARG A 52 1.20 -8.80 -19.04
CA ARG A 52 2.37 -8.19 -18.41
C ARG A 52 2.32 -6.67 -18.58
N ILE A 53 2.24 -5.94 -17.47
CA ILE A 53 2.40 -4.48 -17.47
C ILE A 53 3.87 -4.12 -17.27
N ASN A 54 4.52 -4.76 -16.30
CA ASN A 54 5.97 -4.70 -16.10
C ASN A 54 6.47 -5.99 -15.42
N ASP A 55 7.77 -6.09 -15.16
CA ASP A 55 8.38 -7.30 -14.58
C ASP A 55 7.82 -7.70 -13.21
N TYR A 56 7.33 -6.74 -12.43
CA TYR A 56 6.81 -6.97 -11.08
C TYR A 56 5.28 -7.09 -11.03
N TYR A 57 4.57 -6.70 -12.09
CA TYR A 57 3.11 -6.60 -12.08
C TYR A 57 2.45 -6.99 -13.41
N TYR A 58 1.69 -8.08 -13.35
CA TYR A 58 0.90 -8.61 -14.47
C TYR A 58 -0.56 -8.57 -14.05
N GLN A 59 -1.46 -8.13 -14.94
CA GLN A 59 -2.85 -7.85 -14.60
C GLN A 59 -3.83 -8.55 -15.55
N CYS A 60 -4.95 -9.03 -15.03
CA CYS A 60 -6.04 -9.59 -15.83
C CYS A 60 -6.80 -8.48 -16.56
N LEU A 61 -6.64 -8.42 -17.89
CA LEU A 61 -7.24 -7.40 -18.74
C LEU A 61 -8.11 -8.03 -19.83
N THR A 62 -9.05 -7.27 -20.39
CA THR A 62 -9.86 -7.68 -21.54
C THR A 62 -8.98 -7.83 -22.78
N GLY A 63 -8.82 -9.05 -23.27
CA GLY A 63 -8.01 -9.31 -24.46
C GLY A 63 -8.67 -8.76 -25.72
N SER A 64 -7.96 -7.91 -26.45
CA SER A 64 -8.13 -7.73 -27.89
C SER A 64 -6.90 -8.33 -28.57
N GLY A 65 -6.92 -9.64 -28.88
CA GLY A 65 -5.79 -10.27 -29.58
C GLY A 65 -5.84 -11.80 -29.58
N SER A 66 -5.79 -12.38 -30.79
CA SER A 66 -5.78 -13.81 -31.14
C SER A 66 -4.80 -14.70 -30.36
N PRO A 67 -5.04 -16.02 -30.30
CA PRO A 67 -4.11 -16.98 -29.72
C PRO A 67 -2.84 -17.01 -30.57
N THR A 68 -1.73 -16.53 -30.03
CA THR A 68 -0.42 -16.70 -30.66
C THR A 68 0.25 -17.90 -30.00
N THR A 69 0.51 -18.92 -30.79
CA THR A 69 1.23 -20.15 -30.44
C THR A 69 2.59 -19.81 -29.80
N ALA A 70 2.90 -20.50 -28.70
CA ALA A 70 4.18 -20.38 -28.00
C ALA A 70 5.36 -20.71 -28.94
N PRO A 71 6.42 -19.89 -29.00
CA PRO A 71 7.68 -20.29 -29.63
C PRO A 71 8.44 -21.24 -28.70
N THR A 72 8.93 -22.32 -29.28
CA THR A 72 9.92 -23.23 -28.72
C THR A 72 11.22 -22.51 -28.40
N THR A 73 11.87 -22.97 -27.33
CA THR A 73 13.19 -22.55 -26.83
C THR A 73 14.25 -22.48 -27.92
N GLY A 74 14.66 -21.26 -28.28
CA GLY A 74 15.88 -20.96 -29.01
C GLY A 74 16.80 -20.11 -28.15
N THR A 75 17.96 -20.63 -27.80
CA THR A 75 19.01 -19.95 -27.03
C THR A 75 19.66 -18.87 -27.90
N GLY A 76 19.04 -17.69 -27.98
CA GLY A 76 19.64 -16.50 -28.57
C GLY A 76 20.64 -15.86 -27.60
N PRO A 77 21.77 -15.29 -28.09
CA PRO A 77 22.73 -14.63 -27.23
C PRO A 77 22.08 -13.41 -26.58
N THR A 78 22.06 -13.41 -25.25
CA THR A 78 21.59 -12.30 -24.42
C THR A 78 22.52 -11.11 -24.63
N THR A 79 22.13 -10.18 -25.49
CA THR A 79 22.72 -8.85 -25.45
C THR A 79 22.17 -8.16 -24.22
N THR A 80 22.98 -8.13 -23.17
CA THR A 80 22.72 -7.33 -21.97
C THR A 80 22.71 -5.87 -22.41
N ALA A 81 21.53 -5.34 -22.74
CA ALA A 81 21.37 -3.90 -22.87
C ALA A 81 21.79 -3.30 -21.52
N ALA A 82 22.85 -2.49 -21.54
CA ALA A 82 23.29 -1.78 -20.36
C ALA A 82 22.10 -0.99 -19.81
N PRO A 83 21.82 -1.06 -18.49
CA PRO A 83 20.75 -0.27 -17.90
C PRO A 83 21.00 1.20 -18.27
N PRO A 84 19.94 1.97 -18.63
CA PRO A 84 20.09 3.39 -18.86
C PRO A 84 20.81 4.01 -17.65
N PRO A 85 21.73 4.96 -17.85
CA PRO A 85 22.50 5.54 -16.76
C PRO A 85 21.52 6.02 -15.69
N ALA A 86 21.66 5.48 -14.47
CA ALA A 86 20.80 5.81 -13.35
C ALA A 86 20.72 7.34 -13.24
N SER A 87 19.55 7.90 -13.50
CA SER A 87 19.34 9.33 -13.39
C SER A 87 19.71 9.74 -11.97
N THR A 88 20.63 10.69 -11.83
CA THR A 88 21.05 11.21 -10.53
C THR A 88 19.82 11.70 -9.77
N GLY A 89 19.34 10.92 -8.80
CA GLY A 89 18.19 11.26 -7.95
C GLY A 89 16.82 10.63 -8.30
N GLY A 90 16.74 9.63 -9.19
CA GLY A 90 15.48 8.92 -9.50
C GLY A 90 14.38 9.81 -10.11
N LEU A 91 13.11 9.40 -10.00
CA LEU A 91 11.95 10.18 -10.49
C LEU A 91 11.93 11.62 -9.96
N ASP A 92 12.21 11.82 -8.67
CA ASP A 92 12.31 13.14 -8.06
C ASP A 92 13.40 14.01 -8.68
N GLY A 93 14.59 13.43 -8.93
CA GLY A 93 15.69 14.11 -9.60
C GLY A 93 15.31 14.58 -11.01
N LEU A 94 14.64 13.73 -11.78
CA LEU A 94 14.14 14.07 -13.12
C LEU A 94 13.13 15.22 -13.09
N ILE A 95 12.22 15.21 -12.11
CA ILE A 95 11.18 16.24 -11.96
C ILE A 95 11.78 17.56 -11.46
N LYS A 96 12.76 17.51 -10.55
CA LYS A 96 13.53 18.68 -10.11
C LYS A 96 14.36 19.30 -11.23
N ALA A 97 14.94 18.50 -12.12
CA ALA A 97 15.65 18.98 -13.31
C ALA A 97 14.72 19.76 -14.28
N LYS A 98 13.40 19.66 -14.13
CA LYS A 98 12.39 20.46 -14.83
C LYS A 98 11.88 21.65 -14.02
N GLY A 99 12.57 22.04 -12.95
CA GLY A 99 12.23 23.18 -12.11
C GLY A 99 11.04 22.96 -11.17
N LYS A 100 10.62 21.72 -10.96
CA LYS A 100 9.57 21.39 -9.97
C LYS A 100 10.20 21.11 -8.60
N LYS A 101 9.42 21.24 -7.53
CA LYS A 101 9.94 21.16 -6.16
C LYS A 101 10.22 19.72 -5.70
N TYR A 102 9.35 18.78 -6.07
CA TYR A 102 9.50 17.37 -5.76
C TYR A 102 8.62 16.50 -6.67
N PHE A 103 8.95 15.21 -6.73
CA PHE A 103 8.02 14.12 -7.02
C PHE A 103 7.93 13.22 -5.78
N GLY A 104 6.72 12.96 -5.30
CA GLY A 104 6.48 12.36 -3.99
C GLY A 104 5.61 11.11 -4.03
N THR A 105 5.51 10.44 -2.88
CA THR A 105 4.60 9.32 -2.64
C THR A 105 3.98 9.42 -1.25
N CYS A 106 2.86 8.72 -1.01
CA CYS A 106 2.40 8.49 0.35
C CYS A 106 3.15 7.30 1.00
N ALA A 107 3.19 7.28 2.33
CA ALA A 107 3.67 6.14 3.11
C ALA A 107 3.11 6.19 4.54
N ASP A 108 3.31 5.11 5.28
CA ASP A 108 3.19 5.05 6.74
C ASP A 108 4.16 3.98 7.29
N SER A 109 4.18 3.79 8.61
CA SER A 109 5.18 2.96 9.30
C SER A 109 5.34 1.56 8.69
N ALA A 110 4.27 0.90 8.26
CA ALA A 110 4.36 -0.43 7.65
C ALA A 110 5.16 -0.43 6.33
N LEU A 111 4.93 0.55 5.46
CA LEU A 111 5.67 0.74 4.22
C LEU A 111 7.13 1.11 4.50
N LEU A 112 7.36 2.00 5.47
CA LEU A 112 8.72 2.46 5.80
C LEU A 112 9.58 1.40 6.51
N ASN A 113 8.96 0.46 7.22
CA ASN A 113 9.65 -0.65 7.88
C ASN A 113 9.95 -1.82 6.94
N ASN A 114 9.30 -1.87 5.77
CA ASN A 114 9.65 -2.83 4.73
C ASN A 114 10.91 -2.35 3.98
N ALA A 115 11.98 -3.13 4.04
CA ALA A 115 13.29 -2.74 3.49
C ALA A 115 13.25 -2.45 1.98
N GLN A 116 12.48 -3.21 1.20
CA GLN A 116 12.35 -3.02 -0.23
C GLN A 116 11.62 -1.70 -0.55
N ASN A 117 10.51 -1.45 0.13
CA ASN A 117 9.76 -0.20 -0.04
C ASN A 117 10.60 1.01 0.39
N ALA A 118 11.27 0.92 1.54
CA ALA A 118 12.16 1.97 2.02
C ALA A 118 13.29 2.27 1.02
N ALA A 119 13.88 1.24 0.39
CA ALA A 119 14.91 1.42 -0.62
C ALA A 119 14.38 2.15 -1.87
N ILE A 120 13.22 1.73 -2.38
CA ILE A 120 12.56 2.40 -3.52
C ILE A 120 12.23 3.86 -3.17
N ILE A 121 11.65 4.10 -1.99
CA ILE A 121 11.28 5.46 -1.57
C ILE A 121 12.51 6.36 -1.46
N LYS A 122 13.62 5.84 -0.94
CA LYS A 122 14.87 6.59 -0.87
C LYS A 122 15.41 6.94 -2.26
N ALA A 123 15.35 6.00 -3.20
CA ALA A 123 15.89 6.16 -4.54
C ALA A 123 15.04 7.08 -5.44
N GLU A 124 13.71 6.94 -5.40
CA GLU A 124 12.83 7.52 -6.42
C GLU A 124 12.11 8.80 -5.99
N PHE A 125 11.82 8.98 -4.70
CA PHE A 125 10.91 10.05 -4.25
C PHE A 125 11.62 11.08 -3.36
N GLY A 126 11.22 12.34 -3.49
CA GLY A 126 11.75 13.47 -2.72
C GLY A 126 10.81 14.02 -1.65
N GLN A 127 9.59 13.47 -1.55
CA GLN A 127 8.56 13.96 -0.63
C GLN A 127 7.67 12.81 -0.13
N LEU A 128 7.27 12.88 1.14
CA LEU A 128 6.35 11.94 1.78
C LEU A 128 5.11 12.62 2.38
N THR A 129 3.96 11.99 2.19
CA THR A 129 2.69 12.33 2.82
C THR A 129 2.24 11.14 3.68
N PRO A 130 1.81 11.34 4.95
CA PRO A 130 1.25 10.25 5.73
C PRO A 130 -0.04 9.75 5.10
N GLU A 131 -0.15 8.44 4.91
CA GLU A 131 -1.34 7.81 4.34
C GLU A 131 -2.54 7.93 5.29
N ASN A 132 -2.33 7.67 6.58
CA ASN A 132 -3.36 7.70 7.62
C ASN A 132 -2.89 8.30 8.94
N SER A 133 -1.62 8.17 9.31
CA SER A 133 -1.15 8.46 10.67
C SER A 133 -1.33 9.91 11.16
N ALA A 134 -1.61 10.86 10.27
CA ALA A 134 -1.91 12.26 10.60
C ALA A 134 -3.38 12.66 10.47
N LYS A 135 -4.29 11.72 10.14
CA LYS A 135 -5.74 11.96 10.14
C LYS A 135 -6.27 12.01 11.58
N TRP A 136 -7.42 12.68 11.77
CA TRP A 136 -7.90 13.04 13.10
C TRP A 136 -8.10 11.82 14.01
N ASP A 137 -8.75 10.76 13.52
CA ASP A 137 -8.99 9.54 14.32
C ASP A 137 -7.71 8.86 14.80
N SER A 138 -6.65 8.97 14.00
CA SER A 138 -5.37 8.32 14.21
C SER A 138 -4.48 9.13 15.15
N ILE A 139 -4.46 10.46 14.99
CA ILE A 139 -3.58 11.35 15.74
C ILE A 139 -4.20 11.89 17.04
N GLU A 140 -5.52 12.01 17.13
CA GLU A 140 -6.25 12.41 18.35
C GLU A 140 -7.49 11.51 18.56
N PRO A 141 -7.30 10.21 18.85
CA PRO A 141 -8.40 9.24 18.97
C PRO A 141 -9.38 9.56 20.11
N SER A 142 -8.94 10.29 21.13
CA SER A 142 -9.81 10.87 22.17
C SER A 142 -9.34 12.28 22.50
N GLN A 143 -10.27 13.15 22.92
CA GLN A 143 -10.02 14.57 23.12
C GLN A 143 -8.79 14.84 24.01
N GLY A 144 -7.80 15.55 23.47
CA GLY A 144 -6.56 15.90 24.16
C GLY A 144 -5.52 14.77 24.29
N ASN A 145 -5.86 13.53 23.92
CA ASN A 145 -4.94 12.39 23.97
C ASN A 145 -4.40 12.10 22.57
N PHE A 146 -3.25 12.69 22.27
CA PHE A 146 -2.63 12.55 20.96
C PHE A 146 -1.77 11.30 20.85
N ASN A 147 -1.90 10.59 19.73
CA ASN A 147 -1.07 9.45 19.36
C ASN A 147 -0.05 9.89 18.29
N TRP A 148 1.18 10.12 18.73
CA TRP A 148 2.24 10.64 17.86
C TRP A 148 2.99 9.57 17.07
N GLY A 149 2.90 8.30 17.46
CA GLY A 149 3.84 7.27 17.02
C GLY A 149 3.92 7.09 15.50
N GLY A 150 2.78 7.03 14.82
CA GLY A 150 2.73 6.87 13.37
C GLY A 150 3.31 8.07 12.63
N PHE A 151 2.82 9.27 12.92
CA PHE A 151 3.23 10.46 12.18
C PHE A 151 4.66 10.90 12.53
N ASP A 152 5.11 10.74 13.78
CA ASP A 152 6.52 10.93 14.16
C ASP A 152 7.43 9.98 13.39
N THR A 153 7.03 8.71 13.20
CA THR A 153 7.82 7.74 12.42
C THR A 153 8.06 8.25 11.00
N LEU A 154 7.00 8.70 10.33
CA LEU A 154 7.12 9.23 8.97
C LEU A 154 7.94 10.52 8.92
N VAL A 155 7.65 11.49 9.79
CA VAL A 155 8.36 12.79 9.78
C VAL A 155 9.84 12.59 10.07
N ASN A 156 10.19 11.77 11.06
CA ASN A 156 11.58 11.50 11.40
C ASN A 156 12.31 10.77 10.27
N TRP A 157 11.68 9.77 9.65
CA TRP A 157 12.25 9.08 8.51
C TRP A 157 12.46 10.02 7.32
N ALA A 158 11.48 10.88 7.02
CA ALA A 158 11.56 11.87 5.95
C ALA A 158 12.73 12.84 6.17
N VAL A 159 12.81 13.44 7.35
CA VAL A 159 13.89 14.38 7.71
C VAL A 159 15.27 13.71 7.63
N GLN A 160 15.42 12.51 8.18
CA GLN A 160 16.69 11.77 8.15
C GLN A 160 17.16 11.43 6.73
N ASN A 161 16.22 11.24 5.80
CA ASN A 161 16.53 10.87 4.41
C ASN A 161 16.38 12.07 3.44
N GLY A 162 16.35 13.30 3.96
CA GLY A 162 16.31 14.52 3.15
C GLY A 162 15.03 14.67 2.30
N LYS A 163 13.91 14.11 2.77
CA LYS A 163 12.63 14.16 2.09
C LYS A 163 11.78 15.32 2.64
N ILE A 164 11.07 15.99 1.74
CA ILE A 164 10.04 16.98 2.10
C ILE A 164 8.84 16.25 2.73
N VAL A 165 8.13 16.89 3.67
CA VAL A 165 6.87 16.36 4.20
C VAL A 165 5.70 17.27 3.83
N ARG A 166 4.60 16.68 3.36
CA ARG A 166 3.29 17.32 3.36
C ARG A 166 2.46 16.73 4.51
N GLY A 167 1.90 17.57 5.35
CA GLY A 167 0.96 17.14 6.38
C GLY A 167 -0.42 16.95 5.79
N HIS A 168 -1.04 15.81 6.07
CA HIS A 168 -2.36 15.43 5.56
C HIS A 168 -3.10 14.68 6.67
N THR A 169 -4.10 15.28 7.33
CA THR A 169 -4.72 16.60 7.14
C THR A 169 -5.27 17.07 8.49
N PHE A 170 -5.48 18.38 8.69
CA PHE A 170 -6.03 18.85 9.97
C PHE A 170 -7.53 18.61 10.13
N VAL A 171 -8.34 18.96 9.12
CA VAL A 171 -9.80 18.90 9.21
C VAL A 171 -10.34 18.18 7.99
N TRP A 172 -11.08 17.09 8.23
CA TRP A 172 -11.73 16.29 7.20
C TRP A 172 -12.96 15.60 7.78
N HIS A 173 -13.96 15.35 6.95
CA HIS A 173 -15.21 14.71 7.36
C HIS A 173 -15.07 13.18 7.53
N SER A 174 -14.09 12.56 6.86
CA SER A 174 -13.81 11.12 6.95
C SER A 174 -12.69 10.84 7.94
N GLN A 175 -12.64 9.60 8.45
CA GLN A 175 -11.66 9.18 9.48
C GLN A 175 -11.62 10.17 10.67
N LEU A 176 -12.83 10.59 11.07
CA LEU A 176 -13.09 11.51 12.15
C LEU A 176 -13.51 10.69 13.39
N PRO A 177 -12.90 10.91 14.57
CA PRO A 177 -13.25 10.14 15.74
C PRO A 177 -14.64 10.54 16.25
N SER A 178 -15.38 9.56 16.78
CA SER A 178 -16.79 9.74 17.16
C SER A 178 -17.00 10.83 18.22
N TRP A 179 -16.00 11.09 19.06
CA TRP A 179 -16.08 12.15 20.07
C TRP A 179 -16.19 13.55 19.43
N VAL A 180 -15.64 13.76 18.23
CA VAL A 180 -15.78 15.03 17.50
C VAL A 180 -17.15 15.10 16.82
N SER A 181 -17.57 14.03 16.14
CA SER A 181 -18.86 14.00 15.44
C SER A 181 -20.06 14.14 16.36
N ASN A 182 -19.89 13.87 17.66
CA ASN A 182 -20.93 14.03 18.68
C ASN A 182 -21.04 15.47 19.25
N ILE A 183 -20.18 16.40 18.84
CA ILE A 183 -20.20 17.79 19.33
C ILE A 183 -21.21 18.62 18.54
N ASN A 184 -22.31 18.98 19.19
CA ASN A 184 -23.37 19.82 18.59
C ASN A 184 -23.27 21.31 18.94
N ASN A 185 -22.39 21.67 19.88
CA ASN A 185 -22.20 23.08 20.25
C ASN A 185 -21.11 23.72 19.39
N GLN A 186 -21.46 24.79 18.67
CA GLN A 186 -20.56 25.51 17.76
C GLN A 186 -19.30 26.02 18.45
N ASN A 187 -19.41 26.61 19.64
CA ASN A 187 -18.26 27.17 20.36
C ASN A 187 -17.31 26.08 20.84
N THR A 188 -17.86 24.96 21.32
CA THR A 188 -17.09 23.78 21.69
C THR A 188 -16.35 23.22 20.48
N LEU A 189 -17.02 23.00 19.35
CA LEU A 189 -16.40 22.47 18.14
C LEU A 189 -15.31 23.39 17.60
N THR A 190 -15.54 24.71 17.62
CA THR A 190 -14.54 25.71 17.22
C THR A 190 -13.28 25.62 18.08
N THR A 191 -13.45 25.51 19.40
CA THR A 191 -12.32 25.38 20.35
C THR A 191 -11.56 24.06 20.12
N VAL A 192 -12.28 22.98 19.86
CA VAL A 192 -11.71 21.66 19.56
C VAL A 192 -10.87 21.70 18.27
N ILE A 193 -11.39 22.29 17.19
CA ILE A 193 -10.63 22.46 15.94
C ILE A 193 -9.37 23.29 16.17
N GLN A 194 -9.48 24.43 16.87
CA GLN A 194 -8.33 25.29 17.17
C GLN A 194 -7.27 24.57 17.99
N ASN A 195 -7.68 23.78 19.00
CA ASN A 195 -6.75 23.00 19.81
C ASN A 195 -6.04 21.92 18.98
N HIS A 196 -6.80 21.17 18.17
CA HIS A 196 -6.27 20.12 17.29
C HIS A 196 -5.21 20.68 16.32
N VAL A 197 -5.60 21.69 15.53
CA VAL A 197 -4.73 22.34 14.54
C VAL A 197 -3.48 22.92 15.20
N SER A 198 -3.65 23.69 16.29
CA SER A 198 -2.51 24.37 16.92
C SER A 198 -1.55 23.41 17.61
N THR A 199 -2.04 22.31 18.20
CA THR A 199 -1.20 21.32 18.88
C THR A 199 -0.32 20.56 17.88
N ILE A 200 -0.92 20.05 16.80
CA ILE A 200 -0.18 19.35 15.74
C ILE A 200 0.74 20.33 15.01
N GLY A 201 0.25 21.50 14.63
CA GLY A 201 1.03 22.53 13.93
C GLY A 201 2.28 22.96 14.71
N LYS A 202 2.15 23.17 16.04
CA LYS A 202 3.31 23.50 16.91
C LYS A 202 4.31 22.35 16.99
N ARG A 203 3.84 21.10 17.15
CA ARG A 203 4.74 19.93 17.27
C ARG A 203 5.63 19.76 16.04
N TYR A 204 5.08 19.93 14.85
CA TYR A 204 5.79 19.70 13.59
C TYR A 204 6.30 20.98 12.91
N ALA A 205 6.33 22.10 13.64
CA ALA A 205 6.84 23.37 13.14
C ALA A 205 8.26 23.22 12.57
N GLY A 206 8.49 23.78 11.38
CA GLY A 206 9.77 23.71 10.67
C GLY A 206 10.07 22.39 9.96
N LYS A 207 9.24 21.35 10.13
CA LYS A 207 9.44 20.04 9.49
C LYS A 207 8.48 19.77 8.32
N ILE A 208 7.36 20.48 8.27
CA ILE A 208 6.31 20.30 7.26
C ILE A 208 6.37 21.45 6.25
N TYR A 209 6.43 21.10 4.97
CA TYR A 209 6.46 22.09 3.88
C TYR A 209 5.08 22.68 3.57
N ALA A 210 4.06 21.83 3.55
CA ALA A 210 2.69 22.22 3.27
C ALA A 210 1.73 21.39 4.10
N TRP A 211 0.62 22.00 4.50
CA TRP A 211 -0.48 21.33 5.18
C TRP A 211 -1.70 21.35 4.28
N ASP A 212 -2.34 20.19 4.14
CA ASP A 212 -3.75 20.13 3.79
C ASP A 212 -4.52 20.56 5.05
N VAL A 213 -4.96 21.83 5.07
CA VAL A 213 -5.59 22.42 6.26
C VAL A 213 -7.03 21.95 6.39
N VAL A 214 -7.76 21.94 5.28
CA VAL A 214 -9.11 21.39 5.16
C VAL A 214 -9.09 20.48 3.95
N ASN A 215 -9.64 19.28 4.10
CA ASN A 215 -9.79 18.32 3.01
C ASN A 215 -11.28 18.07 2.77
N GLU A 216 -11.67 18.02 1.49
CA GLU A 216 -13.01 17.67 0.96
C GLU A 216 -14.20 18.31 1.70
#